data_AF-A0A8T4MTE4-F1
#
_entry.id   AF-A0A8T4MTE4-F1
#
_cell.length_a   1.000
_cell.length_b   1.000
_cell.length_c   1.000
_cell.angle_alpha   90.00
_cell.angle_beta   90.00
_cell.angle_gamma   90.00
#
_symmetry.space_group_name_H-M   'P 1'
#
loop_
_entity.id
_entity.type
_entity.pdbx_description
1 polymer ?
#
loop_
_entity_poly.entity_id
_entity_poly.type
_entity_poly.pdbx_seq_one_letter_code
_entity_poly.pdbx_strand_id
1 'polypeptide(L)'
;MDYSKSQLRELGKKMLHTAFRVNRRLGSLGDKEIVTTKDIVLEADVAISKAVSKVVLKSRLSAILWTEEFGNSQIGKNEPRVTIAFDDIDGTYNKKHGEGILPYCSIVTI
;
A
#
# COMPACT_ATOMS: atom_id res chain seq x y z
N MET A 1 -16.83 20.14 1.42
CA MET A 1 -16.76 19.41 2.70
C MET A 1 -15.42 18.72 2.79
N ASP A 2 -14.68 19.00 3.83
CA ASP A 2 -13.41 18.34 4.11
C ASP A 2 -13.67 17.00 4.81
N TYR A 3 -12.75 16.06 4.67
CA TYR A 3 -12.88 14.75 5.30
C TYR A 3 -12.60 14.84 6.79
N SER A 4 -13.42 14.19 7.61
CA SER A 4 -13.16 14.17 9.05
C SER A 4 -11.90 13.37 9.37
N LYS A 5 -11.15 13.78 10.40
CA LYS A 5 -9.98 13.02 10.89
C LYS A 5 -10.32 11.56 11.21
N SER A 6 -11.52 11.30 11.73
CA SER A 6 -11.99 9.94 12.01
C SER A 6 -12.16 9.12 10.73
N GLN A 7 -12.73 9.70 9.67
CA GLN A 7 -12.89 9.03 8.39
C GLN A 7 -11.55 8.66 7.76
N LEU A 8 -10.58 9.58 7.77
CA LEU A 8 -9.25 9.36 7.24
C LEU A 8 -8.49 8.30 8.05
N ARG A 9 -8.58 8.35 9.39
CA ARG A 9 -7.98 7.34 10.27
C ARG A 9 -8.54 5.94 10.02
N GLU A 10 -9.86 5.82 9.85
CA GLU A 10 -10.49 4.54 9.54
C GLU A 10 -10.11 4.01 8.14
N LEU A 11 -9.89 4.90 7.16
CA LEU A 11 -9.31 4.50 5.89
C LEU A 11 -7.90 3.95 6.05
N GLY A 12 -7.02 4.67 6.75
CA GLY A 12 -5.63 4.25 6.99
C GLY A 12 -5.57 2.86 7.64
N LYS A 13 -6.38 2.63 8.68
CA LYS A 13 -6.51 1.29 9.30
C LYS A 13 -6.94 0.22 8.31
N LYS A 14 -7.94 0.50 7.46
CA LYS A 14 -8.41 -0.45 6.44
C LYS A 14 -7.32 -0.77 5.42
N MET A 15 -6.50 0.20 5.03
CA MET A 15 -5.38 0.00 4.12
C MET A 15 -4.33 -0.92 4.77
N LEU A 16 -3.89 -0.62 5.99
CA LEU A 16 -2.91 -1.43 6.72
C LEU A 16 -3.41 -2.86 7.00
N HIS A 17 -4.67 -3.02 7.40
CA HIS A 17 -5.27 -4.35 7.55
C HIS A 17 -5.35 -5.11 6.23
N THR A 18 -5.59 -4.43 5.12
CA THR A 18 -5.59 -5.03 3.78
C THR A 18 -4.20 -5.52 3.41
N ALA A 19 -3.18 -4.67 3.59
CA ALA A 19 -1.78 -5.02 3.33
C ALA A 19 -1.35 -6.25 4.14
N PHE A 20 -1.57 -6.24 5.44
CA PHE A 20 -1.28 -7.37 6.33
C PHE A 20 -1.95 -8.67 5.86
N ARG A 21 -3.26 -8.61 5.52
CA ARG A 21 -4.01 -9.78 5.07
C ARG A 21 -3.51 -10.32 3.73
N VAL A 22 -3.16 -9.44 2.79
CA VAL A 22 -2.64 -9.83 1.47
C VAL A 22 -1.28 -10.49 1.62
N ASN A 23 -0.35 -9.85 2.34
CA ASN A 23 0.98 -10.39 2.60
C ASN A 23 0.90 -11.77 3.25
N ARG A 24 0.10 -11.91 4.32
CA ARG A 24 -0.08 -13.18 5.01
C ARG A 24 -0.72 -14.26 4.12
N ARG A 25 -1.65 -13.90 3.24
CA ARG A 25 -2.32 -14.86 2.34
C ARG A 25 -1.38 -15.39 1.27
N LEU A 26 -0.45 -14.57 0.78
CA LEU A 26 0.52 -14.99 -0.23
C LEU A 26 1.56 -15.96 0.35
N GLY A 27 1.94 -15.78 1.62
CA GLY A 27 3.00 -16.61 2.23
C GLY A 27 4.28 -16.54 1.40
N SER A 28 4.90 -17.68 1.14
CA SER A 28 6.15 -17.77 0.37
C SER A 28 6.03 -17.33 -1.09
N LEU A 29 4.82 -17.32 -1.67
CA LEU A 29 4.63 -16.75 -3.01
C LEU A 29 4.87 -15.24 -3.01
N GLY A 30 4.59 -14.56 -1.89
CA GLY A 30 4.80 -13.13 -1.74
C GLY A 30 6.27 -12.74 -1.64
N ASP A 31 7.18 -13.69 -1.45
CA ASP A 31 8.62 -13.45 -1.32
C ASP A 31 9.36 -13.67 -2.65
N LYS A 32 8.63 -13.92 -3.74
CA LYS A 32 9.20 -14.01 -5.08
C LYS A 32 9.54 -12.61 -5.58
N GLU A 33 10.78 -12.43 -6.00
CA GLU A 33 11.22 -11.19 -6.63
C GLU A 33 10.65 -11.07 -8.04
N ILE A 34 10.21 -9.87 -8.38
CA ILE A 34 9.79 -9.48 -9.71
C ILE A 34 11.00 -8.82 -10.39
N VAL A 35 11.28 -9.20 -11.63
CA VAL A 35 12.36 -8.57 -12.39
C VAL A 35 11.94 -7.16 -12.77
N THR A 36 12.61 -6.17 -12.21
CA THR A 36 12.38 -4.74 -12.48
C THR A 36 13.72 -4.01 -12.58
N THR A 37 13.69 -2.77 -13.08
CA THR A 37 14.86 -1.87 -13.11
C THR A 37 15.04 -1.06 -11.81
N LYS A 38 14.07 -1.14 -10.89
CA LYS A 38 14.13 -0.54 -9.54
C LYS A 38 14.91 -1.48 -8.59
N ASP A 39 14.97 -1.10 -7.32
CA ASP A 39 15.41 -1.97 -6.22
C ASP A 39 14.55 -3.25 -6.12
N ILE A 40 14.85 -4.10 -5.13
CA ILE A 40 14.13 -5.36 -4.91
C ILE A 40 12.63 -5.09 -4.77
N VAL A 41 11.84 -5.65 -5.68
CA VAL A 41 10.37 -5.65 -5.64
C VAL A 41 9.89 -7.08 -5.53
N LEU A 42 8.95 -7.36 -4.64
CA LEU A 42 8.36 -8.68 -4.46
C LEU A 42 6.92 -8.75 -5.01
N GLU A 43 6.44 -9.97 -5.25
CA GLU A 43 5.04 -10.23 -5.54
C GLU A 43 4.09 -9.68 -4.46
N ALA A 44 4.55 -9.64 -3.20
CA ALA A 44 3.80 -9.02 -2.11
C ALA A 44 3.61 -7.51 -2.32
N ASP A 45 4.64 -6.76 -2.71
CA ASP A 45 4.56 -5.31 -2.95
C ASP A 45 3.46 -5.00 -3.97
N VAL A 46 3.56 -5.63 -5.14
CA VAL A 46 2.61 -5.44 -6.25
C VAL A 46 1.19 -5.85 -5.85
N ALA A 47 1.03 -6.95 -5.11
CA ALA A 47 -0.29 -7.43 -4.69
C ALA A 47 -0.93 -6.55 -3.63
N ILE A 48 -0.15 -6.09 -2.64
CA ILE A 48 -0.60 -5.15 -1.61
C ILE A 48 -1.03 -3.85 -2.27
N SER A 49 -0.19 -3.30 -3.14
CA SER A 49 -0.42 -2.04 -3.83
C SER A 49 -1.71 -2.04 -4.65
N LYS A 50 -1.97 -3.15 -5.37
CA LYS A 50 -3.24 -3.39 -6.08
C LYS A 50 -4.44 -3.44 -5.13
N ALA A 51 -4.30 -4.12 -4.00
CA ALA A 51 -5.40 -4.31 -3.05
C ALA A 51 -5.74 -3.01 -2.30
N VAL A 52 -4.72 -2.27 -1.87
CA VAL A 52 -4.85 -0.97 -1.19
C VAL A 52 -5.45 0.06 -2.14
N SER A 53 -5.01 0.11 -3.40
CA SER A 53 -5.61 0.96 -4.42
C SER A 53 -7.11 0.72 -4.57
N LYS A 54 -7.56 -0.55 -4.54
CA LYS A 54 -8.99 -0.90 -4.54
C LYS A 54 -9.73 -0.43 -3.29
N VAL A 55 -9.09 -0.42 -2.12
CA VAL A 55 -9.68 0.12 -0.88
C VAL A 55 -9.91 1.63 -1.02
N VAL A 56 -8.91 2.37 -1.50
CA VAL A 56 -9.00 3.82 -1.68
C VAL A 56 -10.04 4.16 -2.75
N LEU A 57 -10.07 3.45 -3.88
CA LEU A 57 -11.11 3.61 -4.92
C LEU A 57 -12.52 3.42 -4.36
N LYS A 58 -12.73 2.41 -3.50
CA LYS A 58 -14.04 2.14 -2.89
C LYS A 58 -14.45 3.14 -1.81
N SER A 59 -13.50 3.91 -1.27
CA SER A 59 -13.77 4.93 -0.24
C SER A 59 -14.57 6.13 -0.76
N ARG A 60 -14.64 6.30 -2.09
CA ARG A 60 -15.25 7.47 -2.77
C ARG A 60 -14.62 8.81 -2.37
N LEU A 61 -13.40 8.80 -1.85
CA LEU A 61 -12.62 10.01 -1.61
C LEU A 61 -12.12 10.58 -2.94
N SER A 62 -12.05 11.91 -3.01
CA SER A 62 -11.34 12.65 -4.04
C SER A 62 -9.91 12.82 -3.54
N ALA A 63 -8.99 12.02 -4.05
CA ALA A 63 -7.64 11.92 -3.49
C ALA A 63 -6.59 11.70 -4.58
N ILE A 64 -5.34 12.06 -4.30
CA ILE A 64 -4.18 11.52 -5.03
C ILE A 64 -3.65 10.35 -4.20
N LEU A 65 -3.61 9.16 -4.77
CA LEU A 65 -2.95 8.01 -4.16
C LEU A 65 -1.56 7.86 -4.76
N TRP A 66 -0.54 7.80 -3.92
CA TRP A 66 0.82 7.42 -4.26
C TRP A 66 1.11 6.04 -3.69
N THR A 67 1.63 5.16 -4.53
CA THR A 67 2.19 3.86 -4.16
C THR A 67 3.58 3.74 -4.77
N GLU A 68 4.51 3.09 -4.09
CA GLU A 68 5.86 2.86 -4.62
C GLU A 68 5.81 2.09 -5.95
N GLU A 69 4.93 1.10 -6.03
CA GLU A 69 4.85 0.20 -7.18
C GLU A 69 4.22 0.83 -8.42
N PHE A 70 3.09 1.53 -8.25
CA PHE A 70 2.32 2.08 -9.39
C PHE A 70 2.45 3.59 -9.57
N GLY A 71 3.26 4.27 -8.76
CA GLY A 71 3.38 5.72 -8.78
C GLY A 71 2.11 6.41 -8.27
N ASN A 72 1.72 7.52 -8.89
CA ASN A 72 0.52 8.25 -8.49
C ASN A 72 -0.71 7.92 -9.34
N SER A 73 -1.88 8.05 -8.72
CA SER A 73 -3.18 7.88 -9.37
C SER A 73 -4.19 8.83 -8.73
N GLN A 74 -4.89 9.60 -9.56
CA GLN A 74 -6.03 10.39 -9.11
C GLN A 74 -7.24 9.47 -8.89
N ILE A 75 -7.80 9.55 -7.69
CA ILE A 75 -8.99 8.83 -7.27
C ILE A 75 -10.16 9.80 -7.25
N GLY A 76 -11.23 9.45 -7.98
CA GLY A 76 -12.40 10.31 -8.15
C GLY A 76 -12.31 11.23 -9.37
N LYS A 77 -13.45 11.81 -9.77
CA LYS A 77 -13.55 12.71 -10.93
C LYS A 77 -13.36 14.20 -10.59
N ASN A 78 -13.41 14.53 -9.30
CA ASN A 78 -13.31 15.89 -8.82
C ASN A 78 -11.86 16.25 -8.49
N GLU A 79 -11.61 17.52 -8.23
CA GLU A 79 -10.33 17.99 -7.71
C GLU A 79 -9.97 17.23 -6.40
N PRO A 80 -8.74 16.70 -6.27
CA PRO A 80 -8.33 15.96 -5.08
C PRO A 80 -8.28 16.87 -3.86
N ARG A 81 -8.75 16.36 -2.71
CA ARG A 81 -8.79 17.09 -1.44
C ARG A 81 -7.80 16.57 -0.41
N VAL A 82 -7.18 15.42 -0.69
CA VAL A 82 -6.24 14.75 0.19
C VAL A 82 -5.22 13.98 -0.65
N THR A 83 -4.00 13.88 -0.15
CA THR A 83 -2.95 13.05 -0.74
C THR A 83 -2.69 11.90 0.20
N ILE A 84 -2.76 10.68 -0.32
CA ILE A 84 -2.49 9.46 0.42
C ILE A 84 -1.19 8.90 -0.16
N ALA A 85 -0.17 8.74 0.66
CA ALA A 85 1.05 8.02 0.29
C ALA A 85 1.07 6.68 1.02
N PHE A 86 1.35 5.62 0.28
CA PHE A 86 1.41 4.26 0.80
C PHE A 86 2.71 3.61 0.37
N ASP A 87 3.49 3.20 1.36
CA ASP A 87 4.64 2.33 1.18
C ASP A 87 4.18 0.90 1.43
N ASP A 88 4.26 0.09 0.38
CA ASP A 88 3.70 -1.25 0.35
C ASP A 88 4.43 -2.15 1.35
N ILE A 89 5.76 -2.15 1.31
CA ILE A 89 6.65 -2.82 2.24
C ILE A 89 7.91 -1.97 2.46
N ASP A 90 7.93 -1.18 3.53
CA ASP A 90 9.15 -0.55 4.00
C ASP A 90 10.08 -1.62 4.57
N GLY A 91 11.27 -1.72 4.00
CA GLY A 91 12.23 -2.78 4.30
C GLY A 91 12.05 -4.06 3.49
N THR A 92 11.74 -3.99 2.19
CA THR A 92 11.63 -5.15 1.29
C THR A 92 12.82 -6.09 1.35
N TYR A 93 14.05 -5.56 1.47
CA TYR A 93 15.25 -6.35 1.71
C TYR A 93 15.15 -7.21 2.99
N ASN A 94 14.72 -6.60 4.10
CA ASN A 94 14.52 -7.31 5.38
C ASN A 94 13.45 -8.37 5.27
N LYS A 95 12.35 -8.09 4.56
CA LYS A 95 11.32 -9.10 4.30
C LYS A 95 11.90 -10.28 3.51
N LYS A 96 12.67 -10.01 2.45
CA LYS A 96 13.20 -11.03 1.55
C LYS A 96 14.28 -11.89 2.19
N HIS A 97 15.22 -11.28 2.89
CA HIS A 97 16.43 -11.94 3.40
C HIS A 97 16.41 -12.17 4.91
N GLY A 98 15.46 -11.58 5.62
CA GLY A 98 15.41 -11.67 7.08
C GLY A 98 14.63 -12.86 7.63
N GLU A 99 14.00 -13.69 6.79
CA GLU A 99 13.28 -14.91 7.19
C GLU A 99 12.27 -14.71 8.34
N GLY A 100 11.66 -13.52 8.41
CA GLY A 100 10.74 -13.14 9.49
C GLY A 100 11.39 -12.71 10.81
N ILE A 101 12.73 -12.66 10.87
CA ILE A 101 13.52 -12.14 11.99
C ILE A 101 13.70 -10.63 11.86
N LEU A 102 14.03 -10.14 10.66
CA LEU A 102 14.25 -8.72 10.44
C LEU A 102 12.92 -7.96 10.30
N PRO A 103 12.80 -6.76 10.88
CA PRO A 103 11.58 -5.99 10.85
C PRO A 103 11.33 -5.42 9.44
N TYR A 104 10.06 -5.41 9.06
CA TYR A 104 9.52 -4.71 7.89
C TYR A 104 8.09 -4.27 8.23
N CYS A 105 7.56 -3.27 7.54
CA CYS A 105 6.20 -2.80 7.78
C CYS A 105 5.56 -2.22 6.52
N SER A 106 4.28 -1.86 6.60
CA SER A 106 3.65 -1.01 5.58
C SER A 106 3.36 0.35 6.21
N ILE A 107 3.57 1.42 5.46
CA ILE A 107 3.41 2.78 5.96
C ILE A 107 2.29 3.47 5.18
N VAL A 108 1.45 4.21 5.88
CA VAL A 108 0.43 5.07 5.27
C VAL A 108 0.50 6.48 5.85
N THR A 109 0.51 7.47 4.96
CA THR A 109 0.38 8.90 5.29
C THR A 109 -0.82 9.47 4.54
N ILE A 110 -1.66 10.23 5.24
CA ILE A 110 -2.91 10.84 4.73
C ILE A 110 -2.99 12.29 5.17
#